data_AF-A0A401UNI5-F1
#
_entry.id   AF-A0A401UNI5-F1
#
_cell.length_a   1.000
_cell.length_b   1.000
_cell.length_c   1.000
_cell.angle_alpha   90.00
_cell.angle_beta   90.00
_cell.angle_gamma   90.00
#
_symmetry.space_group_name_H-M   'P 1'
#
loop_
_entity.id
_entity.type
_entity.pdbx_description
1 polymer ?
#
loop_
_entity_poly.entity_id
_entity_poly.type
_entity_poly.pdbx_seq_one_letter_code
_entity_poly.pdbx_strand_id
1 'polypeptide(L)'
;MSEEKVTYSYDPREYIRMLKQILISDSKKIGFLSGAGTSVSINKEGEKFISAMEEMTETIIKEVKQSPKFIEVIKDIEDELIKKKEKFQLENILSVITQKASVIGKGTLSGLDESGFEELKKNIENQIKDSVSVHNNKNLKIEETPHFDLATWIVQASRKYPIEIFTTNYDYLFEMALEEHKAPYFDGFIGGYTPFFYPDAIEQDDKSVPKWTRLWKVHGSLGWKADDKGMVVKGNKNVGECGEEGDIMIYPSTLKYAHSKKQPYVSLIDRLKDFVKQEDSVLFVLGYSFGDQHINETIMSALSKSRISHVYAFKRSDLKETDQVAKLAMSQKKLSVYGMRHAVIGGVYGEWRLRDQPQKEEDIKTYFEQDEVILNEEFNGKGKFTLGAFEKYVKFLNVLSWNNSYKSEKSDNNGV
;
A
#
# COMPACT_ATOMS: atom_id res chain seq x y z
N MET A 1 24.06 25.53 -5.66
CA MET A 1 23.38 24.28 -6.07
C MET A 1 24.38 23.49 -6.88
N SER A 2 25.13 22.61 -6.22
CA SER A 2 26.01 21.66 -6.89
C SER A 2 25.17 20.50 -7.38
N GLU A 3 25.14 20.25 -8.69
CA GLU A 3 24.64 18.99 -9.24
C GLU A 3 25.44 17.84 -8.62
N GLU A 4 24.80 17.05 -7.77
CA GLU A 4 25.38 15.79 -7.29
C GLU A 4 25.61 14.88 -8.51
N LYS A 5 26.89 14.64 -8.84
CA LYS A 5 27.29 13.72 -9.90
C LYS A 5 26.88 12.30 -9.53
N VAL A 6 25.70 11.88 -9.98
CA VAL A 6 25.27 10.48 -9.95
C VAL A 6 26.29 9.67 -10.77
N THR A 7 27.06 8.83 -10.08
CA THR A 7 28.21 8.11 -10.70
C THR A 7 27.80 6.75 -11.29
N TYR A 8 26.60 6.26 -10.94
CA TYR A 8 26.11 4.94 -11.33
C TYR A 8 24.87 5.02 -12.22
N SER A 9 24.75 4.13 -13.20
CA SER A 9 23.59 4.06 -14.09
C SER A 9 23.08 2.63 -14.24
N TYR A 10 21.77 2.51 -14.45
CA TYR A 10 21.05 1.24 -14.50
C TYR A 10 20.29 1.12 -15.81
N ASP A 11 20.51 0.04 -16.56
CA ASP A 11 19.73 -0.25 -17.75
C ASP A 11 18.36 -0.86 -17.35
N PRO A 12 17.24 -0.15 -17.53
CA PRO A 12 15.93 -0.63 -17.10
C PRO A 12 15.53 -1.98 -17.75
N ARG A 13 16.07 -2.33 -18.93
CA ARG A 13 15.79 -3.61 -19.59
C ARG A 13 16.22 -4.80 -18.74
N GLU A 14 17.40 -4.71 -18.11
CA GLU A 14 17.96 -5.78 -17.28
C GLU A 14 17.05 -6.03 -16.06
N TYR A 15 16.63 -4.97 -15.40
CA TYR A 15 15.80 -5.05 -14.20
C TYR A 15 14.37 -5.46 -14.48
N ILE A 16 13.76 -4.99 -15.58
CA ILE A 16 12.44 -5.47 -15.99
C ILE A 16 12.49 -6.97 -16.30
N ARG A 17 13.53 -7.44 -17.01
CA ARG A 17 13.70 -8.87 -17.28
C ARG A 17 13.83 -9.68 -15.99
N MET A 18 14.58 -9.20 -15.01
CA MET A 18 14.70 -9.84 -13.69
C MET A 18 13.34 -9.89 -12.97
N LEU A 19 12.58 -8.79 -12.95
CA LEU A 19 11.24 -8.75 -12.36
C LEU A 19 10.30 -9.78 -13.03
N LYS A 20 10.30 -9.84 -14.37
CA LYS A 20 9.51 -10.84 -15.13
C LYS A 20 9.89 -12.26 -14.71
N GLN A 21 11.18 -12.58 -14.59
CA GLN A 21 11.64 -13.92 -14.17
C GLN A 21 11.17 -14.31 -12.76
N ILE A 22 11.23 -13.37 -11.81
CA ILE A 22 10.77 -13.60 -10.44
C ILE A 22 9.27 -13.88 -10.40
N LEU A 23 8.49 -13.09 -11.14
CA LEU A 23 7.03 -13.17 -11.15
C LEU A 23 6.51 -14.40 -11.91
N ILE A 24 7.22 -14.86 -12.94
CA ILE A 24 6.87 -16.09 -13.67
C ILE A 24 7.20 -17.36 -12.88
N SER A 25 8.25 -17.34 -12.05
CA SER A 25 8.62 -18.49 -11.24
C SER A 25 7.52 -18.85 -10.24
N ASP A 26 7.02 -20.08 -10.28
CA ASP A 26 5.95 -20.59 -9.41
C ASP A 26 6.41 -20.95 -7.98
N SER A 27 7.72 -21.13 -7.81
CA SER A 27 8.36 -21.58 -6.56
C SER A 27 8.79 -20.45 -5.62
N LYS A 28 8.82 -19.20 -6.11
CA LYS A 28 9.09 -18.04 -5.25
C LYS A 28 7.87 -17.71 -4.39
N LYS A 29 8.09 -17.38 -3.12
CA LYS A 29 7.03 -16.91 -2.23
C LYS A 29 6.85 -15.42 -2.46
N ILE A 30 5.71 -15.02 -3.01
CA ILE A 30 5.47 -13.63 -3.42
C ILE A 30 4.52 -12.97 -2.43
N GLY A 31 4.93 -11.79 -1.96
CA GLY A 31 4.12 -10.94 -1.12
C GLY A 31 4.06 -9.53 -1.69
N PHE A 32 2.97 -8.84 -1.43
CA PHE A 32 2.78 -7.42 -1.74
C PHE A 32 2.60 -6.65 -0.44
N LEU A 33 3.31 -5.55 -0.25
CA LEU A 33 3.00 -4.55 0.78
C LEU A 33 2.39 -3.33 0.09
N SER A 34 1.12 -3.10 0.32
CA SER A 34 0.35 -1.99 -0.24
C SER A 34 0.15 -0.89 0.80
N GLY A 35 0.40 0.36 0.40
CA GLY A 35 0.03 1.55 1.16
C GLY A 35 -1.00 2.42 0.44
N ALA A 36 -1.33 3.57 1.04
CA ALA A 36 -2.44 4.42 0.61
C ALA A 36 -2.35 4.86 -0.87
N GLY A 37 -1.14 4.91 -1.45
CA GLY A 37 -0.95 5.23 -2.86
C GLY A 37 -1.59 4.21 -3.83
N THR A 38 -1.81 2.97 -3.39
CA THR A 38 -2.55 1.97 -4.17
C THR A 38 -4.03 2.30 -4.22
N SER A 39 -4.63 2.66 -3.08
CA SER A 39 -6.03 3.09 -3.02
C SER A 39 -6.29 4.39 -3.79
N VAL A 40 -5.40 5.37 -3.68
CA VAL A 40 -5.50 6.65 -4.43
C VAL A 40 -5.41 6.44 -5.96
N SER A 41 -4.77 5.37 -6.42
CA SER A 41 -4.61 5.10 -7.86
C SER A 41 -5.92 4.75 -8.60
N ILE A 42 -7.01 4.49 -7.88
CA ILE A 42 -8.33 4.25 -8.49
C ILE A 42 -8.98 5.54 -9.02
N ASN A 43 -8.48 6.71 -8.59
CA ASN A 43 -9.03 7.99 -9.01
C ASN A 43 -8.81 8.20 -10.51
N LYS A 44 -9.86 8.68 -11.19
CA LYS A 44 -9.83 9.02 -12.61
C LYS A 44 -9.92 10.54 -12.79
N GLU A 45 -9.61 11.04 -13.98
CA GLU A 45 -9.79 12.46 -14.29
C GLU A 45 -11.25 12.87 -14.05
N GLY A 46 -11.48 13.76 -13.08
CA GLY A 46 -12.81 14.24 -12.71
C GLY A 46 -13.55 13.42 -11.63
N GLU A 47 -13.09 12.20 -11.31
CA GLU A 47 -13.72 11.34 -10.30
C GLU A 47 -12.70 10.88 -9.25
N LYS A 48 -12.80 11.43 -8.04
CA LYS A 48 -11.99 11.05 -6.88
C LYS A 48 -12.81 10.18 -5.93
N PHE A 49 -12.33 8.98 -5.68
CA PHE A 49 -12.92 8.02 -4.73
C PHE A 49 -12.20 8.04 -3.38
N ILE A 50 -10.87 8.22 -3.37
CA ILE A 50 -10.06 8.33 -2.16
C ILE A 50 -9.06 9.48 -2.30
N SER A 51 -9.08 10.40 -1.36
CA SER A 51 -8.14 11.53 -1.31
C SER A 51 -6.76 11.11 -0.78
N ALA A 52 -5.70 11.71 -1.31
CA ALA A 52 -4.39 11.63 -0.69
C ALA A 52 -4.40 12.28 0.70
N MET A 53 -3.47 11.92 1.58
CA MET A 53 -3.45 12.40 2.97
C MET A 53 -3.43 13.94 3.08
N GLU A 54 -2.73 14.63 2.18
CA GLU A 54 -2.68 16.10 2.13
C GLU A 54 -4.05 16.70 1.78
N GLU A 55 -4.65 16.24 0.68
CA GLU A 55 -5.99 16.68 0.25
C GLU A 55 -7.08 16.33 1.27
N MET A 56 -6.97 15.17 1.92
CA MET A 56 -7.87 14.74 2.99
C MET A 56 -7.75 15.66 4.21
N THR A 57 -6.52 16.03 4.59
CA THR A 57 -6.29 16.99 5.69
C THR A 57 -6.97 18.32 5.38
N GLU A 58 -6.77 18.88 4.19
CA GLU A 58 -7.37 20.16 3.80
C GLU A 58 -8.90 20.11 3.82
N THR A 59 -9.49 19.04 3.28
CA THR A 59 -10.95 18.88 3.20
C THR A 59 -11.56 18.75 4.59
N ILE A 60 -11.02 17.88 5.43
CA ILE A 60 -11.52 17.65 6.79
C ILE A 60 -11.37 18.89 7.65
N ILE A 61 -10.23 19.58 7.57
CA ILE A 61 -10.00 20.79 8.36
C ILE A 61 -10.94 21.92 7.92
N LYS A 62 -11.24 22.03 6.63
CA LYS A 62 -12.23 23.00 6.13
C LYS A 62 -13.62 22.72 6.69
N GLU A 63 -14.02 21.45 6.75
CA GLU A 63 -15.31 21.03 7.32
C GLU A 63 -15.37 21.28 8.83
N VAL A 64 -14.34 20.89 9.57
CA VAL A 64 -14.22 21.13 11.02
C VAL A 64 -14.27 22.62 11.34
N LYS A 65 -13.63 23.47 10.53
CA LYS A 65 -13.64 24.94 10.68
C LYS A 65 -15.02 25.57 10.40
N GLN A 66 -16.02 24.84 9.87
CA GLN A 66 -17.39 25.36 9.78
C GLN A 66 -18.05 25.53 11.15
N SER A 67 -17.64 24.72 12.14
CA SER A 67 -18.09 24.85 13.52
C SER A 67 -17.29 25.94 14.24
N PRO A 68 -17.90 27.06 14.67
CA PRO A 68 -17.17 28.18 15.27
C PRO A 68 -16.34 27.80 16.50
N LYS A 69 -16.82 26.81 17.26
CA LYS A 69 -16.15 26.27 18.46
C LYS A 69 -14.78 25.63 18.20
N PHE A 70 -14.50 25.17 16.98
CA PHE A 70 -13.25 24.48 16.65
C PHE A 70 -12.23 25.37 15.93
N ILE A 71 -12.63 26.55 15.45
CA ILE A 71 -11.74 27.44 14.67
C ILE A 71 -10.51 27.86 15.46
N GLU A 72 -10.71 28.33 16.70
CA GLU A 72 -9.63 28.81 17.56
C GLU A 72 -8.66 27.68 17.94
N VAL A 73 -9.19 26.50 18.24
CA VAL A 73 -8.40 25.31 18.60
C VAL A 73 -7.56 24.81 17.43
N ILE A 74 -8.13 24.74 16.23
CA ILE A 74 -7.37 24.33 15.04
C ILE A 74 -6.26 25.32 14.73
N LYS A 75 -6.49 26.63 14.92
CA LYS A 75 -5.46 27.65 14.75
C LYS A 75 -4.33 27.50 15.78
N ASP A 76 -4.66 27.25 17.04
CA ASP A 76 -3.65 26.98 18.08
C ASP A 76 -2.82 25.73 17.77
N ILE A 77 -3.46 24.67 17.26
CA ILE A 77 -2.76 23.45 16.81
C ILE A 77 -1.84 23.75 15.63
N GLU A 78 -2.29 24.54 14.66
CA GLU A 78 -1.49 24.95 13.50
C GLU A 78 -0.23 25.73 13.93
N ASP A 79 -0.39 26.71 14.82
CA ASP A 79 0.71 27.50 15.37
C ASP A 79 1.70 26.63 16.18
N GLU A 80 1.20 25.65 16.93
CA GLU A 80 2.03 24.70 17.68
C GLU A 80 2.87 23.80 16.76
N LEU A 81 2.26 23.27 15.70
CA LEU A 81 2.95 22.42 14.73
C LEU A 81 4.04 23.18 13.96
N ILE A 82 3.77 24.44 13.61
CA ILE A 82 4.77 25.34 13.00
C ILE A 82 5.97 25.53 13.94
N LYS A 83 5.74 25.75 15.24
CA LYS A 83 6.82 25.89 16.24
C LYS A 83 7.66 24.61 16.36
N LYS A 84 7.03 23.43 16.30
CA LYS A 84 7.72 22.12 16.34
C LYS A 84 8.39 21.74 15.01
N LYS A 85 8.21 22.52 13.94
CA LYS A 85 8.64 22.20 12.56
C LYS A 85 8.04 20.87 12.06
N GLU A 86 6.83 20.56 12.51
CA GLU A 86 6.06 19.40 12.08
C GLU A 86 5.10 19.78 10.95
N LYS A 87 4.73 18.82 10.11
CA LYS A 87 3.80 19.07 9.01
C LYS A 87 2.38 19.21 9.55
N PHE A 88 1.61 20.15 8.99
CA PHE A 88 0.17 20.24 9.28
C PHE A 88 -0.59 19.15 8.53
N GLN A 89 -0.68 17.96 9.14
CA GLN A 89 -1.30 16.76 8.58
C GLN A 89 -2.14 16.07 9.66
N LEU A 90 -3.17 15.31 9.26
CA LEU A 90 -4.08 14.62 10.17
C LEU A 90 -3.36 13.84 11.28
N GLU A 91 -2.24 13.18 10.97
CA GLU A 91 -1.43 12.45 11.95
C GLU A 91 -0.95 13.31 13.12
N ASN A 92 -0.39 14.47 12.79
CA ASN A 92 0.13 15.39 13.80
C ASN A 92 -1.00 16.14 14.51
N ILE A 93 -2.08 16.46 13.79
CA ILE A 93 -3.28 17.11 14.35
C ILE A 93 -3.93 16.20 15.39
N LEU A 94 -4.22 14.94 15.06
CA LEU A 94 -4.80 13.97 16.00
C LEU A 94 -3.87 13.68 17.19
N SER A 95 -2.56 13.66 16.96
CA SER A 95 -1.56 13.56 18.03
C SER A 95 -1.67 14.72 19.01
N VAL A 96 -1.70 15.97 18.53
CA VAL A 96 -1.80 17.15 19.38
C VAL A 96 -3.14 17.20 20.10
N ILE A 97 -4.24 16.87 19.42
CA ILE A 97 -5.58 16.79 20.03
C ILE A 97 -5.57 15.81 21.20
N THR A 98 -5.02 14.61 21.01
CA THR A 98 -5.01 13.60 22.07
C THR A 98 -4.10 14.00 23.24
N GLN A 99 -2.95 14.63 22.94
CA GLN A 99 -2.08 15.18 23.97
C GLN A 99 -2.78 16.27 24.79
N LYS A 100 -3.44 17.23 24.12
CA LYS A 100 -4.18 18.31 24.79
C LYS A 100 -5.32 17.75 25.65
N ALA A 101 -6.12 16.82 25.13
CA ALA A 101 -7.18 16.15 25.89
C ALA A 101 -6.66 15.54 27.20
N SER A 102 -5.50 14.87 27.16
CA SER A 102 -4.91 14.23 28.36
C SER A 102 -4.37 15.20 29.42
N VAL A 103 -4.04 16.45 29.03
CA VAL A 103 -3.38 17.44 29.91
C VAL A 103 -4.38 18.41 30.56
N ILE A 104 -5.55 18.61 29.95
CA ILE A 104 -6.53 19.63 30.36
C ILE A 104 -7.13 19.40 31.75
N GLY A 105 -7.32 18.14 32.16
CA GLY A 105 -7.99 17.80 33.42
C GLY A 105 -9.37 18.48 33.50
N LYS A 106 -9.64 19.23 34.58
CA LYS A 106 -10.91 19.98 34.78
C LYS A 106 -10.91 21.39 34.18
N GLY A 107 -9.86 21.80 33.49
CA GLY A 107 -9.72 23.13 32.91
C GLY A 107 -10.36 23.27 31.52
N THR A 108 -10.13 24.41 30.89
CA THR A 108 -10.37 24.62 29.46
C THR A 108 -9.08 25.07 28.79
N LEU A 109 -8.86 24.64 27.56
CA LEU A 109 -7.73 25.07 26.71
C LEU A 109 -8.29 25.55 25.38
N SER A 110 -7.96 26.79 25.02
CA SER A 110 -8.45 27.42 23.78
C SER A 110 -9.98 27.37 23.64
N GLY A 111 -10.70 27.46 24.76
CA GLY A 111 -12.17 27.45 24.81
C GLY A 111 -12.83 26.05 24.86
N LEU A 112 -12.08 24.95 24.78
CA LEU A 112 -12.60 23.59 24.89
C LEU A 112 -12.20 22.92 26.20
N ASP A 113 -13.12 22.13 26.77
CA ASP A 113 -12.84 21.19 27.86
C ASP A 113 -12.47 19.79 27.29
N GLU A 114 -12.20 18.83 28.17
CA GLU A 114 -11.89 17.44 27.78
C GLU A 114 -12.96 16.84 26.86
N SER A 115 -14.24 17.10 27.12
CA SER A 115 -15.35 16.59 26.30
C SER A 115 -15.38 17.22 24.90
N GLY A 116 -15.04 18.50 24.79
CA GLY A 116 -14.93 19.21 23.52
C GLY A 116 -13.77 18.73 22.66
N PHE A 117 -12.64 18.36 23.27
CA PHE A 117 -11.52 17.73 22.55
C PHE A 117 -11.86 16.32 22.08
N GLU A 118 -12.58 15.52 22.89
CA GLU A 118 -13.02 14.19 22.48
C GLU A 118 -14.08 14.27 21.36
N GLU A 119 -14.96 15.27 21.40
CA GLU A 119 -15.91 15.55 20.31
C GLU A 119 -15.19 15.94 19.02
N LEU A 120 -14.18 16.84 19.10
CA LEU A 120 -13.37 17.22 17.95
C LEU A 120 -12.66 16.01 17.34
N LYS A 121 -12.08 15.16 18.20
CA LYS A 121 -11.42 13.92 17.80
C LYS A 121 -12.40 12.99 17.09
N LYS A 122 -13.56 12.69 17.69
CA LYS A 122 -14.59 11.82 17.08
C LYS A 122 -15.10 12.39 15.76
N ASN A 123 -15.23 13.71 15.64
CA ASN A 123 -15.63 14.36 14.39
C ASN A 123 -14.59 14.13 13.28
N ILE A 124 -13.31 14.35 13.56
CA ILE A 124 -12.23 14.08 12.60
C ILE A 124 -12.18 12.59 12.24
N GLU A 125 -12.27 11.69 13.21
CA GLU A 125 -12.25 10.23 13.00
C GLU A 125 -13.41 9.75 12.12
N ASN A 126 -14.62 10.28 12.33
CA ASN A 126 -15.79 9.99 11.51
C ASN A 126 -15.60 10.50 10.06
N GLN A 127 -15.10 11.73 9.87
CA GLN A 127 -14.85 12.24 8.53
C GLN A 127 -13.75 11.46 7.79
N ILE A 128 -12.71 10.99 8.48
CA ILE A 128 -11.72 10.08 7.91
C ILE A 128 -12.41 8.80 7.45
N LYS A 129 -13.23 8.20 8.31
CA LYS A 129 -13.97 6.96 8.03
C LYS A 129 -14.85 7.10 6.79
N ASP A 130 -15.60 8.19 6.68
CA ASP A 130 -16.44 8.48 5.52
C ASP A 130 -15.61 8.64 4.25
N SER A 131 -14.48 9.36 4.33
CA SER A 131 -13.60 9.58 3.19
C SER A 131 -12.92 8.31 2.66
N VAL A 132 -12.77 7.26 3.48
CA VAL A 132 -12.17 5.98 3.05
C VAL A 132 -13.22 4.88 2.79
N SER A 133 -14.50 5.15 3.07
CA SER A 133 -15.61 4.20 2.91
C SER A 133 -16.08 4.06 1.47
N VAL A 134 -15.16 3.59 0.60
CA VAL A 134 -15.41 3.41 -0.85
C VAL A 134 -16.59 2.50 -1.18
N HIS A 135 -16.92 1.55 -0.30
CA HIS A 135 -18.02 0.61 -0.47
C HIS A 135 -19.41 1.28 -0.47
N ASN A 136 -19.52 2.51 0.04
CA ASN A 136 -20.75 3.29 0.01
C ASN A 136 -20.92 4.09 -1.30
N ASN A 137 -19.86 4.19 -2.12
CA ASN A 137 -19.89 4.96 -3.35
C ASN A 137 -20.46 4.12 -4.51
N LYS A 138 -21.70 4.41 -4.92
CA LYS A 138 -22.40 3.70 -6.01
C LYS A 138 -21.76 3.89 -7.39
N ASN A 139 -20.94 4.91 -7.59
CA ASN A 139 -20.26 5.16 -8.86
C ASN A 139 -18.97 4.36 -9.00
N LEU A 140 -18.48 3.75 -7.92
CA LEU A 140 -17.28 2.93 -7.96
C LEU A 140 -17.59 1.59 -8.65
N LYS A 141 -17.03 1.40 -9.84
CA LYS A 141 -17.03 0.11 -10.53
C LYS A 141 -15.72 -0.60 -10.22
N ILE A 142 -15.79 -1.65 -9.40
CA ILE A 142 -14.60 -2.34 -8.90
C ILE A 142 -13.80 -2.98 -10.04
N GLU A 143 -14.47 -3.44 -11.09
CA GLU A 143 -13.91 -4.10 -12.29
C GLU A 143 -13.00 -3.18 -13.10
N GLU A 144 -13.17 -1.86 -12.96
CA GLU A 144 -12.34 -0.86 -13.65
C GLU A 144 -11.15 -0.39 -12.79
N THR A 145 -10.90 -1.03 -11.63
CA THR A 145 -9.84 -0.64 -10.69
C THR A 145 -8.57 -1.49 -10.84
N PRO A 146 -7.38 -0.92 -10.56
CA PRO A 146 -6.13 -1.69 -10.47
C PRO A 146 -6.16 -2.85 -9.45
N HIS A 147 -7.04 -2.80 -8.45
CA HIS A 147 -7.19 -3.89 -7.47
C HIS A 147 -7.84 -5.12 -8.11
N PHE A 148 -8.84 -4.93 -8.96
CA PHE A 148 -9.46 -6.00 -9.74
C PHE A 148 -8.49 -6.57 -10.78
N ASP A 149 -7.70 -5.72 -11.43
CA ASP A 149 -6.61 -6.18 -12.30
C ASP A 149 -5.59 -7.05 -11.54
N LEU A 150 -5.32 -6.76 -10.25
CA LEU A 150 -4.42 -7.57 -9.44
C LEU A 150 -5.07 -8.90 -9.06
N ALA A 151 -6.35 -8.89 -8.67
CA ALA A 151 -7.12 -10.11 -8.43
C ALA A 151 -7.16 -11.01 -9.68
N THR A 152 -7.27 -10.41 -10.86
CA THR A 152 -7.19 -11.09 -12.15
C THR A 152 -5.84 -11.81 -12.33
N TRP A 153 -4.73 -11.11 -12.07
CA TRP A 153 -3.40 -11.74 -12.11
C TRP A 153 -3.28 -12.88 -11.10
N ILE A 154 -3.79 -12.70 -9.87
CA ILE A 154 -3.73 -13.71 -8.80
C ILE A 154 -4.42 -15.01 -9.22
N VAL A 155 -5.62 -14.93 -9.81
CA VAL A 155 -6.36 -16.11 -10.26
C VAL A 155 -5.70 -16.79 -11.44
N GLN A 156 -5.12 -16.01 -12.36
CA GLN A 156 -4.41 -16.56 -13.52
C GLN A 156 -3.03 -17.13 -13.18
N ALA A 157 -2.39 -16.62 -12.12
CA ALA A 157 -1.09 -17.07 -11.68
C ALA A 157 -1.19 -18.43 -10.99
N SER A 158 -1.04 -19.52 -11.75
CA SER A 158 -0.89 -20.85 -11.18
C SER A 158 0.46 -20.96 -10.45
N ARG A 159 0.43 -20.85 -9.11
CA ARG A 159 1.63 -20.82 -8.26
C ARG A 159 1.61 -21.94 -7.22
N LYS A 160 2.81 -22.34 -6.77
CA LYS A 160 2.97 -23.34 -5.70
C LYS A 160 2.61 -22.78 -4.32
N TYR A 161 2.91 -21.50 -4.09
CA TYR A 161 2.63 -20.81 -2.84
C TYR A 161 1.59 -19.70 -3.06
N PRO A 162 0.67 -19.49 -2.11
CA PRO A 162 -0.32 -18.43 -2.20
C PRO A 162 0.35 -17.06 -2.19
N ILE A 163 -0.30 -16.08 -2.83
CA ILE A 163 0.09 -14.68 -2.74
C ILE A 163 -0.32 -14.13 -1.37
N GLU A 164 0.59 -13.40 -0.74
CA GLU A 164 0.30 -12.69 0.52
C GLU A 164 0.26 -11.18 0.29
N ILE A 165 -0.86 -10.55 0.60
CA ILE A 165 -1.05 -9.11 0.52
C ILE A 165 -1.05 -8.56 1.94
N PHE A 166 -0.05 -7.77 2.27
CA PHE A 166 -0.01 -6.94 3.47
C PHE A 166 -0.45 -5.54 3.07
N THR A 167 -1.35 -4.92 3.82
CA THR A 167 -1.77 -3.55 3.50
C THR A 167 -1.95 -2.72 4.76
N THR A 168 -1.60 -1.44 4.66
CA THR A 168 -1.89 -0.41 5.68
C THR A 168 -3.17 0.36 5.38
N ASN A 169 -3.92 -0.05 4.34
CA ASN A 169 -5.12 0.62 3.89
C ASN A 169 -6.34 0.12 4.65
N TYR A 170 -7.20 1.05 5.04
CA TYR A 170 -8.42 0.75 5.80
C TYR A 170 -9.60 0.33 4.92
N ASP A 171 -9.62 0.81 3.66
CA ASP A 171 -10.67 0.56 2.68
C ASP A 171 -10.83 -0.94 2.34
N TYR A 172 -11.92 -1.28 1.63
CA TYR A 172 -12.25 -2.66 1.23
C TYR A 172 -11.88 -2.98 -0.23
N LEU A 173 -10.97 -2.23 -0.87
CA LEU A 173 -10.71 -2.40 -2.30
C LEU A 173 -10.17 -3.78 -2.67
N PHE A 174 -9.31 -4.37 -1.82
CA PHE A 174 -8.79 -5.72 -2.05
C PHE A 174 -9.89 -6.78 -1.87
N GLU A 175 -10.69 -6.67 -0.81
CA GLU A 175 -11.79 -7.58 -0.52
C GLU A 175 -12.82 -7.56 -1.65
N MET A 176 -13.29 -6.36 -2.03
CA MET A 176 -14.24 -6.19 -3.14
C MET A 176 -13.69 -6.72 -4.45
N ALA A 177 -12.41 -6.46 -4.77
CA ALA A 177 -11.78 -6.95 -5.99
C ALA A 177 -11.65 -8.48 -6.03
N LEU A 178 -11.24 -9.10 -4.92
CA LEU A 178 -11.12 -10.56 -4.82
C LEU A 178 -12.50 -11.23 -4.90
N GLU A 179 -13.51 -10.68 -4.23
CA GLU A 179 -14.87 -11.21 -4.24
C GLU A 179 -15.55 -11.06 -5.60
N GLU A 180 -15.41 -9.90 -6.26
CA GLU A 180 -15.95 -9.70 -7.61
C GLU A 180 -15.32 -10.68 -8.61
N HIS A 181 -14.01 -10.93 -8.47
CA HIS A 181 -13.31 -11.91 -9.29
C HIS A 181 -13.50 -13.37 -8.83
N LYS A 182 -14.29 -13.61 -7.77
CA LYS A 182 -14.51 -14.93 -7.15
C LYS A 182 -13.21 -15.64 -6.76
N ALA A 183 -12.20 -14.85 -6.39
CA ALA A 183 -10.90 -15.32 -5.93
C ALA A 183 -10.97 -15.62 -4.42
N PRO A 184 -10.78 -16.88 -3.98
CA PRO A 184 -10.85 -17.20 -2.57
C PRO A 184 -9.67 -16.59 -1.80
N TYR A 185 -9.97 -15.99 -0.64
CA TYR A 185 -8.99 -15.34 0.21
C TYR A 185 -9.23 -15.63 1.69
N PHE A 186 -8.18 -15.46 2.49
CA PHE A 186 -8.21 -15.52 3.93
C PHE A 186 -7.63 -14.23 4.51
N ASP A 187 -8.42 -13.50 5.30
CA ASP A 187 -8.03 -12.21 5.89
C ASP A 187 -7.76 -12.27 7.41
N GLY A 188 -7.74 -13.48 7.99
CA GLY A 188 -7.64 -13.67 9.43
C GLY A 188 -8.99 -13.83 10.13
N PHE A 189 -10.11 -13.53 9.46
CA PHE A 189 -11.46 -13.73 9.97
C PHE A 189 -12.11 -14.97 9.36
N ILE A 190 -13.08 -15.53 10.07
CA ILE A 190 -13.93 -16.62 9.56
C ILE A 190 -15.17 -15.97 8.93
N GLY A 191 -15.24 -15.99 7.60
CA GLY A 191 -16.27 -15.33 6.79
C GLY A 191 -15.72 -14.14 5.99
N GLY A 192 -16.15 -13.99 4.73
CA GLY A 192 -15.76 -12.88 3.86
C GLY A 192 -16.56 -11.60 4.09
N TYR A 193 -16.19 -10.50 3.41
CA TYR A 193 -16.99 -9.27 3.39
C TYR A 193 -18.32 -9.52 2.65
N THR A 194 -18.25 -10.17 1.49
CA THR A 194 -19.39 -10.69 0.72
C THR A 194 -19.10 -12.15 0.34
N PRO A 195 -19.60 -13.14 1.10
CA PRO A 195 -19.31 -14.54 0.82
C PRO A 195 -19.90 -14.96 -0.53
N PHE A 196 -19.16 -15.79 -1.29
CA PHE A 196 -19.58 -16.32 -2.58
C PHE A 196 -19.43 -17.85 -2.63
N PHE A 197 -20.23 -18.49 -3.48
CA PHE A 197 -20.15 -19.93 -3.70
C PHE A 197 -18.92 -20.27 -4.56
N TYR A 198 -18.06 -21.16 -4.07
CA TYR A 198 -16.84 -21.60 -4.75
C TYR A 198 -16.86 -23.14 -4.91
N PRO A 199 -17.24 -23.67 -6.08
CA PRO A 199 -17.42 -25.11 -6.30
C PRO A 199 -16.16 -25.94 -5.99
N ASP A 200 -14.97 -25.45 -6.38
CA ASP A 200 -13.72 -26.17 -6.22
C ASP A 200 -13.37 -26.47 -4.74
N ALA A 201 -13.89 -25.68 -3.80
CA ALA A 201 -13.70 -25.95 -2.36
C ALA A 201 -14.47 -27.19 -1.88
N ILE A 202 -15.52 -27.61 -2.60
CA ILE A 202 -16.31 -28.80 -2.30
C ILE A 202 -15.72 -30.02 -3.01
N GLU A 203 -15.20 -29.84 -4.22
CA GLU A 203 -14.67 -30.93 -5.04
C GLU A 203 -13.26 -31.38 -4.64
N GLN A 204 -12.45 -30.49 -4.04
CA GLN A 204 -11.08 -30.79 -3.63
C GLN A 204 -10.98 -31.01 -2.12
N ASP A 205 -11.07 -32.26 -1.68
CA ASP A 205 -11.18 -32.75 -0.30
C ASP A 205 -10.16 -32.24 0.76
N ASP A 206 -9.14 -31.43 0.43
CA ASP A 206 -8.25 -30.78 1.45
C ASP A 206 -7.11 -29.91 0.86
N LYS A 207 -6.90 -29.93 -0.46
CA LYS A 207 -5.66 -29.38 -1.09
C LYS A 207 -5.77 -27.96 -1.66
N SER A 208 -6.97 -27.37 -1.70
CA SER A 208 -7.23 -26.07 -2.34
C SER A 208 -7.07 -24.86 -1.39
N VAL A 209 -7.47 -25.00 -0.12
CA VAL A 209 -7.35 -23.95 0.93
C VAL A 209 -5.93 -23.40 1.09
N PRO A 210 -4.84 -24.21 1.00
CA PRO A 210 -3.47 -23.71 1.06
C PRO A 210 -3.10 -22.71 -0.06
N LYS A 211 -3.89 -22.62 -1.14
CA LYS A 211 -3.67 -21.69 -2.27
C LYS A 211 -4.45 -20.39 -2.16
N TRP A 212 -5.34 -20.24 -1.17
CA TRP A 212 -6.12 -19.01 -1.01
C TRP A 212 -5.21 -17.82 -0.74
N THR A 213 -5.54 -16.70 -1.35
CA THR A 213 -4.78 -15.44 -1.17
C THR A 213 -4.85 -15.03 0.30
N ARG A 214 -3.72 -14.66 0.89
CA ARG A 214 -3.69 -14.20 2.29
C ARG A 214 -3.71 -12.68 2.31
N LEU A 215 -4.70 -12.08 2.95
CA LEU A 215 -4.83 -10.62 3.08
C LEU A 215 -4.61 -10.21 4.54
N TRP A 216 -3.66 -9.33 4.81
CA TRP A 216 -3.26 -8.94 6.15
C TRP A 216 -3.36 -7.42 6.31
N LYS A 217 -4.42 -6.95 6.98
CA LYS A 217 -4.70 -5.52 7.23
C LYS A 217 -3.93 -5.02 8.45
N VAL A 218 -2.66 -4.63 8.26
CA VAL A 218 -1.70 -4.38 9.34
C VAL A 218 -2.12 -3.23 10.26
N HIS A 219 -2.85 -2.23 9.75
CA HIS A 219 -3.41 -1.14 10.56
C HIS A 219 -4.90 -1.34 10.93
N GLY A 220 -5.46 -2.51 10.60
CA GLY A 220 -6.88 -2.76 10.68
C GLY A 220 -7.62 -2.37 9.40
N SER A 221 -8.93 -2.58 9.42
CA SER A 221 -9.82 -2.26 8.32
C SER A 221 -11.05 -1.56 8.85
N LEU A 222 -11.77 -0.90 7.94
CA LEU A 222 -13.14 -0.48 8.21
C LEU A 222 -13.95 -1.66 8.77
N GLY A 223 -14.92 -1.35 9.63
CA GLY A 223 -15.87 -2.33 10.15
C GLY A 223 -15.33 -3.31 11.20
N TRP A 224 -14.05 -3.24 11.61
CA TRP A 224 -13.54 -4.02 12.74
C TRP A 224 -14.03 -3.43 14.05
N LYS A 225 -14.68 -4.26 14.87
CA LYS A 225 -15.20 -3.85 16.18
C LYS A 225 -14.78 -4.83 17.26
N ALA A 226 -14.65 -4.35 18.50
CA ALA A 226 -14.54 -5.22 19.67
C ALA A 226 -15.95 -5.55 20.17
N ASP A 227 -16.27 -6.83 20.34
CA ASP A 227 -17.47 -7.21 21.07
C ASP A 227 -17.33 -6.91 22.57
N ASP A 228 -18.41 -7.07 23.34
CA ASP A 228 -18.42 -6.86 24.80
C ASP A 228 -17.41 -7.75 25.56
N LYS A 229 -16.87 -8.79 24.90
CA LYS A 229 -15.87 -9.71 25.43
C LYS A 229 -14.44 -9.38 24.95
N GLY A 230 -14.27 -8.30 24.18
CA GLY A 230 -12.99 -7.85 23.62
C GLY A 230 -12.51 -8.64 22.40
N MET A 231 -13.34 -9.50 21.82
CA MET A 231 -13.04 -10.22 20.58
C MET A 231 -13.23 -9.29 19.38
N VAL A 232 -12.25 -9.28 18.46
CA VAL A 232 -12.38 -8.50 17.23
C VAL A 232 -13.29 -9.22 16.25
N VAL A 233 -14.36 -8.55 15.84
CA VAL A 233 -15.36 -9.03 14.88
C VAL A 233 -15.42 -8.08 13.68
N LYS A 234 -15.77 -8.63 12.51
CA LYS A 234 -15.96 -7.88 11.26
C LYS A 234 -17.44 -7.58 11.07
N GLY A 235 -17.79 -6.31 10.91
CA GLY A 235 -19.14 -5.89 10.52
C GLY A 235 -19.49 -6.42 9.13
N ASN A 236 -20.61 -7.13 8.99
CA ASN A 236 -21.06 -7.69 7.73
C ASN A 236 -22.08 -6.76 7.06
N LYS A 237 -22.05 -6.63 5.73
CA LYS A 237 -22.99 -5.75 4.97
C LYS A 237 -24.46 -6.11 5.18
N ASN A 238 -24.74 -7.39 5.48
CA ASN A 238 -26.10 -7.94 5.60
C ASN A 238 -26.64 -8.00 7.04
N VAL A 239 -25.82 -7.71 8.04
CA VAL A 239 -26.24 -7.63 9.44
C VAL A 239 -26.14 -6.16 9.81
N GLY A 240 -27.29 -5.49 9.95
CA GLY A 240 -27.39 -4.05 10.16
C GLY A 240 -26.35 -3.54 11.14
N GLU A 241 -25.77 -2.38 10.84
CA GLU A 241 -24.69 -1.73 11.57
C GLU A 241 -24.79 -2.00 13.09
N CYS A 242 -23.99 -2.93 13.60
CA CYS A 242 -23.96 -3.24 15.02
C CYS A 242 -23.34 -2.05 15.77
N GLY A 243 -24.12 -1.05 16.19
CA GLY A 243 -23.77 0.03 17.13
C GLY A 243 -22.56 0.93 16.77
N GLU A 244 -22.58 2.20 17.17
CA GLU A 244 -21.40 3.08 17.01
C GLU A 244 -20.24 2.78 17.99
N GLU A 245 -20.50 1.98 19.03
CA GLU A 245 -19.53 1.68 20.08
C GLU A 245 -18.60 0.51 19.69
N GLY A 246 -17.29 0.69 19.86
CA GLY A 246 -16.29 -0.39 19.77
C GLY A 246 -15.42 -0.46 18.51
N ASP A 247 -15.34 0.59 17.68
CA ASP A 247 -14.44 0.62 16.51
C ASP A 247 -12.95 0.44 16.92
N ILE A 248 -12.23 -0.49 16.27
CA ILE A 248 -10.81 -0.75 16.55
C ILE A 248 -9.90 -0.25 15.41
N MET A 249 -10.40 0.53 14.46
CA MET A 249 -9.54 1.12 13.42
C MET A 249 -8.40 1.95 14.03
N ILE A 250 -7.15 1.71 13.59
CA ILE A 250 -6.00 2.50 14.06
C ILE A 250 -5.94 3.79 13.26
N TYR A 251 -6.34 4.92 13.84
CA TYR A 251 -6.24 6.21 13.16
C TYR A 251 -4.79 6.70 13.03
N PRO A 252 -4.45 7.46 11.97
CA PRO A 252 -3.13 8.07 11.83
C PRO A 252 -2.91 9.04 13.00
N SER A 253 -2.11 8.63 13.97
CA SER A 253 -1.73 9.43 15.14
C SER A 253 -0.40 8.91 15.67
N THR A 254 0.31 9.69 16.47
CA THR A 254 1.55 9.20 17.13
C THR A 254 1.25 8.04 18.10
N LEU A 255 0.04 7.98 18.65
CA LEU A 255 -0.42 6.91 19.52
C LEU A 255 -0.69 5.60 18.78
N LYS A 256 -0.75 5.60 17.43
CA LYS A 256 -0.86 4.38 16.61
C LYS A 256 0.17 3.31 17.01
N TYR A 257 1.34 3.74 17.50
CA TYR A 257 2.39 2.86 18.00
C TYR A 257 1.97 2.03 19.21
N ALA A 258 1.19 2.60 20.13
CA ALA A 258 0.67 1.86 21.29
C ALA A 258 -0.46 0.91 20.87
N HIS A 259 -1.28 1.31 19.90
CA HIS A 259 -2.38 0.49 19.38
C HIS A 259 -1.90 -0.69 18.54
N SER A 260 -0.84 -0.52 17.73
CA SER A 260 -0.26 -1.59 16.92
C SER A 260 0.41 -2.72 17.73
N LYS A 261 0.61 -2.51 19.05
CA LYS A 261 1.08 -3.52 20.00
C LYS A 261 -0.04 -4.33 20.66
N LYS A 262 -1.30 -4.12 20.28
CA LYS A 262 -2.44 -4.93 20.74
C LYS A 262 -2.74 -6.05 19.74
N GLN A 263 -3.39 -7.11 20.21
CA GLN A 263 -3.99 -8.10 19.31
C GLN A 263 -5.17 -7.45 18.56
N PRO A 264 -5.41 -7.78 17.28
CA PRO A 264 -4.72 -8.76 16.43
C PRO A 264 -3.47 -8.22 15.69
N TYR A 265 -3.16 -6.92 15.81
CA TYR A 265 -2.13 -6.24 15.01
C TYR A 265 -0.72 -6.81 15.19
N VAL A 266 -0.35 -7.19 16.41
CA VAL A 266 0.95 -7.84 16.68
C VAL A 266 1.11 -9.10 15.83
N SER A 267 0.06 -9.92 15.76
CA SER A 267 0.08 -11.16 14.98
C SER A 267 0.22 -10.90 13.48
N LEU A 268 -0.38 -9.81 12.97
CA LEU A 268 -0.27 -9.40 11.56
C LEU A 268 1.14 -8.88 11.22
N ILE A 269 1.75 -8.10 12.12
CA ILE A 269 3.13 -7.60 11.94
C ILE A 269 4.13 -8.76 12.05
N ASP A 270 3.94 -9.68 13.00
CA ASP A 270 4.78 -10.87 13.11
C ASP A 270 4.63 -11.77 11.87
N ARG A 271 3.43 -11.84 11.28
CA ARG A 271 3.24 -12.53 10.00
C ARG A 271 4.05 -11.91 8.86
N LEU A 272 4.07 -10.57 8.74
CA LEU A 272 4.91 -9.85 7.76
C LEU A 272 6.39 -10.14 7.99
N LYS A 273 6.84 -10.06 9.23
CA LYS A 273 8.22 -10.35 9.64
C LYS A 273 8.61 -11.77 9.26
N ASP A 274 7.74 -12.74 9.51
CA ASP A 274 8.01 -14.14 9.22
C ASP A 274 7.97 -14.42 7.72
N PHE A 275 7.08 -13.79 6.95
CA PHE A 275 7.10 -13.84 5.49
C PHE A 275 8.45 -13.36 4.93
N VAL A 276 8.95 -12.21 5.37
CA VAL A 276 10.23 -11.66 4.89
C VAL A 276 11.42 -12.53 5.32
N LYS A 277 11.35 -13.21 6.46
CA LYS A 277 12.41 -14.16 6.89
C LYS A 277 12.45 -15.44 6.07
N GLN A 278 11.34 -15.86 5.46
CA GLN A 278 11.28 -17.12 4.73
C GLN A 278 12.33 -17.17 3.61
N GLU A 279 12.84 -18.37 3.34
CA GLU A 279 13.68 -18.60 2.18
C GLU A 279 12.87 -18.41 0.88
N ASP A 280 13.52 -17.82 -0.12
CA ASP A 280 12.97 -17.48 -1.42
C ASP A 280 11.71 -16.58 -1.38
N SER A 281 11.57 -15.75 -0.34
CA SER A 281 10.53 -14.74 -0.29
C SER A 281 10.93 -13.46 -1.02
N VAL A 282 9.98 -12.93 -1.78
CA VAL A 282 10.10 -11.65 -2.47
C VAL A 282 8.91 -10.79 -2.09
N LEU A 283 9.18 -9.64 -1.47
CA LEU A 283 8.17 -8.67 -1.10
C LEU A 283 8.20 -7.47 -2.06
N PHE A 284 7.10 -7.23 -2.75
CA PHE A 284 6.91 -6.06 -3.62
C PHE A 284 6.16 -4.97 -2.84
N VAL A 285 6.78 -3.82 -2.63
CA VAL A 285 6.19 -2.69 -1.90
C VAL A 285 5.67 -1.67 -2.89
N LEU A 286 4.35 -1.43 -2.88
CA LEU A 286 3.61 -0.62 -3.84
C LEU A 286 2.79 0.46 -3.10
N GLY A 287 2.90 1.73 -3.52
CA GLY A 287 2.09 2.82 -2.96
C GLY A 287 2.29 3.10 -1.46
N TYR A 288 3.32 2.52 -0.83
CA TYR A 288 3.67 2.74 0.57
C TYR A 288 4.75 3.81 0.68
N SER A 289 4.52 4.80 1.55
CA SER A 289 5.37 5.99 1.67
C SER A 289 6.62 5.79 2.52
N PHE A 290 6.75 4.65 3.22
CA PHE A 290 7.74 4.42 4.27
C PHE A 290 7.61 5.38 5.46
N GLY A 291 6.43 5.98 5.67
CA GLY A 291 6.15 6.83 6.83
C GLY A 291 6.07 6.05 8.15
N ASP A 292 5.71 4.76 8.13
CA ASP A 292 5.55 3.96 9.35
C ASP A 292 6.87 3.31 9.77
N GLN A 293 7.55 3.97 10.70
CA GLN A 293 8.86 3.53 11.20
C GLN A 293 8.86 2.08 11.72
N HIS A 294 7.80 1.65 12.41
CA HIS A 294 7.71 0.31 12.98
C HIS A 294 7.61 -0.80 11.91
N ILE A 295 6.90 -0.57 10.80
CA ILE A 295 6.85 -1.48 9.66
C ILE A 295 8.22 -1.54 9.00
N ASN A 296 8.84 -0.37 8.80
CA ASN A 296 10.19 -0.28 8.22
C ASN A 296 11.20 -1.07 9.06
N GLU A 297 11.26 -0.85 10.38
CA GLU A 297 12.15 -1.56 11.30
C GLU A 297 11.91 -3.08 11.26
N THR A 298 10.65 -3.50 11.19
CA THR A 298 10.28 -4.92 11.09
C THR A 298 10.83 -5.55 9.80
N ILE A 299 10.64 -4.89 8.66
CA ILE A 299 11.16 -5.36 7.36
C ILE A 299 12.69 -5.39 7.37
N MET A 300 13.35 -4.34 7.86
CA MET A 300 14.81 -4.25 7.92
C MET A 300 15.42 -5.30 8.85
N SER A 301 14.79 -5.55 9.99
CA SER A 301 15.19 -6.59 10.95
C SER A 301 14.98 -8.00 10.38
N ALA A 302 13.93 -8.22 9.59
CA ALA A 302 13.70 -9.49 8.92
C ALA A 302 14.71 -9.72 7.78
N LEU A 303 14.96 -8.70 6.94
CA LEU A 303 15.92 -8.75 5.85
C LEU A 303 17.34 -9.09 6.33
N SER A 304 17.78 -8.50 7.45
CA SER A 304 19.12 -8.76 8.01
C SER A 304 19.31 -10.20 8.48
N LYS A 305 18.23 -10.89 8.87
CA LYS A 305 18.24 -12.28 9.34
C LYS A 305 17.99 -13.29 8.21
N SER A 306 17.31 -12.88 7.15
CA SER A 306 17.06 -13.72 5.98
C SER A 306 18.37 -13.98 5.21
N ARG A 307 18.46 -15.12 4.51
CA ARG A 307 19.61 -15.40 3.63
C ARG A 307 19.38 -14.89 2.21
N ILE A 308 18.25 -15.25 1.61
CA ILE A 308 17.96 -15.05 0.18
C ILE A 308 16.68 -14.25 -0.10
N SER A 309 16.05 -13.65 0.91
CA SER A 309 14.88 -12.81 0.69
C SER A 309 15.26 -11.47 0.05
N HIS A 310 14.33 -10.89 -0.70
CA HIS A 310 14.51 -9.57 -1.31
C HIS A 310 13.25 -8.72 -1.22
N VAL A 311 13.43 -7.41 -1.03
CA VAL A 311 12.33 -6.44 -1.01
C VAL A 311 12.52 -5.47 -2.18
N TYR A 312 11.52 -5.36 -3.04
CA TYR A 312 11.49 -4.40 -4.15
C TYR A 312 10.43 -3.33 -3.86
N ALA A 313 10.86 -2.09 -3.65
CA ALA A 313 9.97 -0.97 -3.41
C ALA A 313 9.84 -0.09 -4.65
N PHE A 314 8.62 0.23 -5.03
CA PHE A 314 8.31 1.04 -6.21
C PHE A 314 7.72 2.38 -5.76
N LYS A 315 8.42 3.46 -6.10
CA LYS A 315 8.03 4.83 -5.78
C LYS A 315 7.52 5.50 -7.05
N ARG A 316 6.30 6.06 -7.01
CA ARG A 316 5.70 6.79 -8.13
C ARG A 316 6.47 8.07 -8.47
N SER A 317 6.99 8.76 -7.45
CA SER A 317 7.81 9.96 -7.62
C SER A 317 9.29 9.61 -7.73
N ASP A 318 10.09 10.59 -8.16
CA ASP A 318 11.53 10.39 -8.22
C ASP A 318 12.14 10.20 -6.83
N LEU A 319 13.21 9.40 -6.77
CA LEU A 319 13.93 9.07 -5.55
C LEU A 319 15.09 10.05 -5.38
N LYS A 320 15.22 10.67 -4.21
CA LYS A 320 16.41 11.46 -3.87
C LYS A 320 17.32 10.65 -2.97
N GLU A 321 18.63 10.82 -3.09
CA GLU A 321 19.60 10.14 -2.21
C GLU A 321 19.38 10.48 -0.71
N THR A 322 18.86 11.68 -0.44
CA THR A 322 18.52 12.15 0.90
C THR A 322 17.23 11.57 1.48
N ASP A 323 16.39 10.93 0.65
CA ASP A 323 15.13 10.33 1.10
C ASP A 323 15.40 9.22 2.13
N GLN A 324 14.55 9.11 3.15
CA GLN A 324 14.69 8.09 4.19
C GLN A 324 14.75 6.67 3.60
N VAL A 325 13.89 6.38 2.62
CA VAL A 325 13.85 5.08 1.94
C VAL A 325 15.12 4.81 1.12
N ALA A 326 15.74 5.83 0.53
CA ALA A 326 17.01 5.68 -0.17
C ALA A 326 18.13 5.32 0.81
N LYS A 327 18.21 6.02 1.96
CA LYS A 327 19.18 5.71 3.03
C LYS A 327 19.03 4.29 3.57
N LEU A 328 17.78 3.85 3.80
CA LEU A 328 17.49 2.48 4.19
C LEU A 328 18.02 1.48 3.16
N ALA A 329 17.73 1.69 1.88
CA ALA A 329 18.18 0.80 0.79
C ALA A 329 19.70 0.81 0.60
N MET A 330 20.36 1.95 0.79
CA MET A 330 21.83 2.03 0.76
C MET A 330 22.46 1.21 1.90
N SER A 331 21.84 1.20 3.08
CA SER A 331 22.32 0.38 4.21
C SER A 331 21.99 -1.12 4.09
N GLN A 332 21.00 -1.49 3.27
CA GLN A 332 20.50 -2.87 3.14
C GLN A 332 20.44 -3.31 1.69
N LYS A 333 21.43 -4.09 1.25
CA LYS A 333 21.58 -4.53 -0.15
C LYS A 333 20.39 -5.35 -0.68
N LYS A 334 19.62 -5.98 0.21
CA LYS A 334 18.42 -6.77 -0.11
C LYS A 334 17.14 -5.94 -0.25
N LEU A 335 17.23 -4.64 -0.01
CA LEU A 335 16.18 -3.68 -0.28
C LEU A 335 16.58 -2.91 -1.55
N SER A 336 15.79 -3.05 -2.61
CA SER A 336 15.95 -2.26 -3.83
C SER A 336 14.77 -1.31 -3.99
N VAL A 337 15.06 -0.04 -4.27
CA VAL A 337 14.04 1.03 -4.36
C VAL A 337 14.10 1.62 -5.75
N TYR A 338 13.01 1.49 -6.49
CA TYR A 338 12.89 1.91 -7.87
C TYR A 338 12.05 3.19 -7.88
N GLY A 339 12.70 4.32 -8.08
CA GLY A 339 12.04 5.61 -8.32
C GLY A 339 11.86 5.90 -9.79
N MET A 340 11.26 7.04 -10.09
CA MET A 340 10.94 7.44 -11.46
C MET A 340 12.19 7.65 -12.33
N ARG A 341 13.22 8.37 -11.85
CA ARG A 341 14.46 8.59 -12.61
C ARG A 341 15.68 7.95 -11.95
N HIS A 342 15.63 7.79 -10.63
CA HIS A 342 16.70 7.21 -9.84
C HIS A 342 16.25 5.92 -9.14
N ALA A 343 17.22 5.06 -8.83
CA ALA A 343 17.00 3.86 -8.07
C ALA A 343 18.16 3.61 -7.10
N VAL A 344 17.88 2.88 -6.03
CA VAL A 344 18.90 2.28 -5.17
C VAL A 344 18.83 0.77 -5.34
N ILE A 345 19.87 0.17 -5.88
CA ILE A 345 19.94 -1.27 -6.16
C ILE A 345 21.26 -1.81 -5.62
N GLY A 346 21.21 -2.91 -4.86
CA GLY A 346 22.41 -3.49 -4.24
C GLY A 346 23.13 -2.54 -3.27
N GLY A 347 22.41 -1.54 -2.74
CA GLY A 347 22.96 -0.50 -1.86
C GLY A 347 23.59 0.70 -2.57
N VAL A 348 23.50 0.79 -3.91
CA VAL A 348 24.10 1.88 -4.68
C VAL A 348 23.00 2.76 -5.29
N TYR A 349 23.10 4.07 -5.07
CA TYR A 349 22.23 5.06 -5.72
C TYR A 349 22.70 5.31 -7.17
N GLY A 350 21.77 5.32 -8.12
CA GLY A 350 22.06 5.51 -9.54
C GLY A 350 20.85 5.98 -10.35
N GLU A 351 21.09 6.43 -11.57
CA GLU A 351 20.05 6.89 -12.50
C GLU A 351 19.65 5.81 -13.52
N TRP A 352 18.41 5.84 -13.99
CA TRP A 352 17.98 4.99 -15.10
C TRP A 352 18.53 5.51 -16.42
N ARG A 353 19.28 4.65 -17.13
CA ARG A 353 19.88 4.98 -18.41
C ARG A 353 19.92 3.77 -19.33
N LEU A 354 19.27 3.87 -20.48
CA LEU A 354 19.41 2.91 -21.57
C LEU A 354 20.81 3.01 -22.19
N ARG A 355 21.42 1.87 -22.50
CA ARG A 355 22.75 1.82 -23.14
C ARG A 355 22.71 2.22 -24.62
N ASP A 356 21.58 1.96 -25.29
CA ASP A 356 21.36 2.16 -26.72
C ASP A 356 19.89 2.47 -27.00
N GLN A 357 19.60 2.98 -28.20
CA GLN A 357 18.22 3.29 -28.60
C GLN A 357 17.38 2.01 -28.72
N PRO A 358 16.19 1.97 -28.10
CA PRO A 358 15.33 0.80 -28.16
C PRO A 358 14.76 0.60 -29.56
N GLN A 359 14.82 -0.63 -30.06
CA GLN A 359 14.22 -0.99 -31.33
C GLN A 359 12.70 -0.76 -31.31
N LYS A 360 12.07 -0.66 -32.49
CA LYS A 360 10.63 -0.40 -32.60
C LYS A 360 9.78 -1.45 -31.89
N GLU A 361 10.23 -2.70 -31.87
CA GLU A 361 9.51 -3.86 -31.34
C GLU A 361 9.82 -4.17 -29.88
N GLU A 362 10.68 -3.41 -29.20
CA GLU A 362 11.01 -3.67 -27.80
C GLU A 362 9.91 -3.20 -26.83
N ASP A 363 9.43 -4.13 -25.99
CA ASP A 363 8.47 -3.89 -24.88
C ASP A 363 8.90 -2.79 -23.89
N ILE A 364 10.18 -2.40 -23.89
CA ILE A 364 10.73 -1.43 -22.94
C ILE A 364 9.99 -0.10 -22.97
N LYS A 365 9.44 0.30 -24.13
CA LYS A 365 8.69 1.54 -24.31
C LYS A 365 7.41 1.59 -23.49
N THR A 366 6.87 0.45 -23.08
CA THR A 366 5.69 0.37 -22.19
C THR A 366 6.05 0.70 -20.73
N TYR A 367 7.30 0.43 -20.33
CA TYR A 367 7.74 0.48 -18.93
C TYR A 367 8.76 1.59 -18.65
N PHE A 368 9.29 2.21 -19.69
CA PHE A 368 10.27 3.29 -19.64
C PHE A 368 9.95 4.36 -20.67
N GLU A 369 9.58 5.55 -20.20
CA GLU A 369 9.33 6.73 -21.01
C GLU A 369 10.66 7.48 -21.19
N GLN A 370 11.30 7.30 -22.34
CA GLN A 370 12.56 7.96 -22.65
C GLN A 370 12.37 9.49 -22.76
N ASP A 371 13.33 10.27 -22.26
CA ASP A 371 13.35 11.72 -22.46
C ASP A 371 13.57 12.05 -23.95
N GLU A 372 12.95 13.14 -24.43
CA GLU A 372 13.11 13.58 -25.81
C GLU A 372 14.58 13.91 -26.10
N VAL A 373 15.10 13.38 -27.20
CA VAL A 373 16.45 13.70 -27.67
C VAL A 373 16.40 15.06 -28.36
N ILE A 374 17.05 16.06 -27.77
CA ILE A 374 17.19 17.38 -28.39
C ILE A 374 18.05 17.22 -29.66
N LEU A 375 17.59 17.79 -30.78
CA LEU A 375 18.31 17.78 -32.05
C LEU A 375 19.76 18.29 -31.84
N ASN A 376 20.75 17.48 -32.24
CA ASN A 376 22.20 17.67 -32.10
C ASN A 376 22.85 17.25 -30.77
N GLU A 377 22.14 16.59 -29.85
CA GLU A 377 22.75 15.98 -28.66
C GLU A 377 22.98 14.47 -28.82
N GLU A 378 24.08 13.96 -28.23
CA GLU A 378 24.33 12.52 -28.14
C GLU A 378 23.23 11.83 -27.32
N PHE A 379 22.89 10.58 -27.67
CA PHE A 379 21.89 9.78 -26.96
C PHE A 379 22.25 9.68 -25.47
N ASN A 380 21.48 10.38 -24.64
CA ASN A 380 21.70 10.39 -23.19
C ASN A 380 21.07 9.17 -22.50
N GLY A 381 20.15 8.45 -23.15
CA GLY A 381 19.48 7.24 -22.65
C GLY A 381 18.61 7.43 -21.41
N LYS A 382 18.42 8.68 -20.95
CA LYS A 382 17.67 9.00 -19.75
C LYS A 382 16.16 8.90 -20.00
N GLY A 383 15.41 8.70 -18.93
CA GLY A 383 13.96 8.61 -19.00
C GLY A 383 13.32 8.34 -17.65
N LYS A 384 12.05 7.95 -17.69
CA LYS A 384 11.19 7.73 -16.54
C LYS A 384 10.75 6.27 -16.50
N PHE A 385 11.11 5.59 -15.43
CA PHE A 385 10.64 4.26 -15.11
C PHE A 385 9.20 4.31 -14.58
N THR A 386 8.29 3.59 -15.21
CA THR A 386 6.84 3.81 -15.03
C THR A 386 6.17 2.82 -14.08
N LEU A 387 6.83 1.71 -13.73
CA LEU A 387 6.30 0.70 -12.79
C LEU A 387 6.23 1.18 -11.33
N GLY A 388 6.61 2.43 -11.06
CA GLY A 388 6.34 3.15 -9.81
C GLY A 388 4.84 3.39 -9.56
N ALA A 389 4.03 3.41 -10.63
CA ALA A 389 2.60 3.62 -10.56
C ALA A 389 1.86 2.28 -10.46
N PHE A 390 0.95 2.13 -9.48
CA PHE A 390 0.27 0.86 -9.20
C PHE A 390 -0.53 0.37 -10.41
N GLU A 391 -1.26 1.27 -11.07
CA GLU A 391 -2.03 1.01 -12.28
C GLU A 391 -1.17 0.48 -13.44
N LYS A 392 0.09 0.96 -13.57
CA LYS A 392 1.03 0.47 -14.59
C LYS A 392 1.69 -0.84 -14.16
N TYR A 393 1.97 -1.00 -12.87
CA TYR A 393 2.54 -2.21 -12.29
C TYR A 393 1.61 -3.41 -12.47
N VAL A 394 0.31 -3.25 -12.18
CA VAL A 394 -0.64 -4.36 -12.31
C VAL A 394 -0.89 -4.71 -13.78
N LYS A 395 -0.93 -3.73 -14.69
CA LYS A 395 -0.93 -4.01 -16.14
C LYS A 395 0.30 -4.81 -16.57
N PHE A 396 1.47 -4.50 -16.02
CA PHE A 396 2.68 -5.28 -16.23
C PHE A 396 2.52 -6.74 -15.75
N LEU A 397 1.85 -6.97 -14.61
CA LEU A 397 1.55 -8.32 -14.13
C LEU A 397 0.64 -9.10 -15.09
N ASN A 398 -0.46 -8.50 -15.55
CA ASN A 398 -1.42 -9.18 -16.43
C ASN A 398 -0.83 -9.55 -17.80
N VAL A 399 0.08 -8.73 -18.33
CA VAL A 399 0.83 -9.07 -19.56
C VAL A 399 1.67 -10.34 -19.39
N LEU A 400 2.15 -10.65 -18.18
CA LEU A 400 2.92 -11.88 -17.92
C LEU A 400 2.04 -13.12 -17.93
N SER A 401 0.83 -13.02 -17.39
CA SER A 401 -0.13 -14.14 -17.36
C SER A 401 -0.57 -14.53 -18.77
N TRP A 402 -0.93 -13.56 -19.62
CA TRP A 402 -1.38 -13.84 -20.99
C TRP A 402 -0.30 -14.52 -21.83
N ASN A 403 0.96 -14.11 -21.67
CA ASN A 403 2.07 -14.74 -22.38
C ASN A 403 2.38 -16.16 -21.88
N ASN A 404 2.01 -16.49 -20.65
CA ASN A 404 2.15 -17.85 -20.11
C ASN A 404 1.01 -18.76 -20.59
N SER A 405 -0.24 -18.29 -20.61
CA SER A 405 -1.38 -19.06 -21.13
C SER A 405 -1.20 -19.46 -22.60
N TYR A 406 -0.68 -18.56 -23.43
CA TYR A 406 -0.36 -18.86 -24.84
C TYR A 406 0.79 -19.87 -25.00
N LYS A 407 1.71 -19.96 -24.03
CA LYS A 407 2.79 -20.94 -24.06
C LYS A 407 2.33 -22.32 -23.58
N SER A 408 1.47 -22.40 -22.57
CA SER A 408 0.88 -23.68 -22.14
C SER A 408 -0.04 -24.28 -23.21
N GLU A 409 -0.85 -23.47 -23.90
CA GLU A 409 -1.71 -23.96 -24.99
C GLU A 409 -0.90 -24.48 -26.19
N LYS A 410 0.29 -23.93 -26.45
CA LYS A 410 1.19 -24.43 -27.50
C LYS A 410 2.01 -25.65 -27.10
N SER A 411 2.32 -25.84 -25.82
CA SER A 411 2.96 -27.07 -25.36
C SER A 411 1.99 -28.26 -25.37
N ASP A 412 0.72 -28.01 -25.07
CA ASP A 412 -0.30 -29.07 -25.06
C ASP A 412 -0.74 -29.48 -26.49
N ASN A 413 -0.67 -28.57 -27.47
CA ASN A 413 -0.98 -28.87 -28.87
C ASN A 413 0.16 -29.53 -29.67
N ASN A 414 1.37 -29.63 -29.11
CA ASN A 414 2.51 -30.32 -29.75
C ASN A 414 2.76 -31.72 -29.17
N GLY A 415 1.83 -32.21 -28.34
CA GLY A 415 1.85 -33.54 -27.74
C GLY A 415 0.64 -34.37 -28.16
N VAL A 416 0.40 -34.51 -29.48
CA VAL A 416 -0.47 -35.54 -30.06
C VAL A 416 0.22 -36.17 -31.26
#